data_AF-A0A3M7M658-F1
#
_entry.id   AF-A0A3M7M658-F1
#
_cell.length_a   1.000
_cell.length_b   1.000
_cell.length_c   1.000
_cell.angle_alpha   90.00
_cell.angle_beta   90.00
_cell.angle_gamma   90.00
#
_symmetry.space_group_name_H-M   'P 1'
#
loop_
_entity.id
_entity.type
_entity.pdbx_description
1 polymer ?
#
loop_
_entity_poly.entity_id
_entity_poly.type
_entity_poly.pdbx_seq_one_letter_code
_entity_poly.pdbx_strand_id
1 'polypeptide(L)'
;MPRHFKVAFYAPADIYGRLVTDRVACSLKTRILRKAPEDPHATAERDLYRRQFVHTLSSAYRKFKTFSQKDAENMAHKFVALAQKLESSKAVGFLFGVESGVETIEATIENDLGKGAYTSASSTTKSLHEELLHPLLIALLSFQLGGPVNAAFTTHEHEWRLPVVSLTEDDLHTVFPSDSISQVGQPSTGLPTVYSEGDTGNLFDGLRLTRVWEQRDGKAVGPSGNHSVFMTGDVIPQPLVGLGAHDQDARSSPITILYDSSSVALYYDCQDPDAIRRAVTLDFHLNTLTDDMLRLLATPSLETSPELLTLSKLVTEFPILNYTYYFLSLLFTSESLTAMFTKLATITVPSRLTPSDNSQELRKRRFQTYKEDNWAHLPRDVKLMKSDICLKDTYYHFSSFMCAIVQKARRDVHLLIGMDLFPQDPIAENMECARKFIRDMPEVTISTRLSIYAKVFTATSFGSEDLISTRDMWWLSNKLESYCLEFTAFGFVGGPLQPSSIAALISALGDAIDCDKEVDIADEPWIEEVDLEIYRTRCLYFFWCVDLMARFLEERVMGPFMIDVETAETKAQHAQKVVHQMAYRLLRNWAAWAVFVDTLPKGGFHVRQHCKGQPCIIIPSRRPHA
;
A
#
# COMPACT_ATOMS: atom_id res chain seq x y z
N MET A 1 -44.52 2.13 -39.41
CA MET A 1 -44.22 2.92 -38.21
C MET A 1 -42.94 2.39 -37.59
N PRO A 2 -41.94 3.23 -37.26
CA PRO A 2 -40.74 2.76 -36.56
C PRO A 2 -41.15 2.19 -35.19
N ARG A 3 -40.67 1.00 -34.85
CA ARG A 3 -40.92 0.37 -33.55
C ARG A 3 -40.09 1.12 -32.49
N HIS A 4 -40.76 1.77 -31.55
CA HIS A 4 -40.11 2.34 -30.38
C HIS A 4 -39.41 1.25 -29.55
N PHE A 5 -38.28 1.59 -28.94
CA PHE A 5 -37.54 0.71 -28.04
C PHE A 5 -37.93 1.04 -26.58
N LYS A 6 -38.73 0.17 -25.97
CA LYS A 6 -39.25 0.37 -24.61
C LYS A 6 -38.36 -0.32 -23.58
N VAL A 7 -37.91 0.43 -22.58
CA VAL A 7 -37.09 -0.07 -21.47
C VAL A 7 -37.88 -0.01 -20.17
N ALA A 8 -37.97 -1.14 -19.49
CA ALA A 8 -38.62 -1.25 -18.19
C ALA A 8 -38.00 -2.41 -17.40
N PHE A 9 -38.14 -2.35 -16.08
CA PHE A 9 -37.78 -3.43 -15.17
C PHE A 9 -39.02 -4.23 -14.79
N TYR A 10 -38.96 -5.54 -14.90
CA TYR A 10 -40.06 -6.45 -14.62
C TYR A 10 -39.74 -7.33 -13.42
N ALA A 11 -40.41 -7.08 -12.30
CA ALA A 11 -40.32 -7.88 -11.11
C ALA A 11 -41.61 -7.77 -10.29
N PRO A 12 -42.01 -8.82 -9.56
CA PRO A 12 -43.07 -8.73 -8.56
C PRO A 12 -42.78 -7.65 -7.51
N ALA A 13 -43.77 -6.84 -7.14
CA ALA A 13 -43.56 -5.71 -6.21
C ALA A 13 -43.12 -6.16 -4.80
N ASP A 14 -43.47 -7.39 -4.44
CA ASP A 14 -43.23 -8.01 -3.14
C ASP A 14 -41.76 -8.43 -2.93
N ILE A 15 -40.93 -8.44 -4.00
CA ILE A 15 -39.49 -8.68 -3.91
C ILE A 15 -38.64 -7.39 -3.88
N TYR A 16 -39.23 -6.21 -4.10
CA TYR A 16 -38.48 -4.95 -4.24
C TYR A 16 -37.70 -4.61 -2.96
N GLY A 17 -38.34 -4.75 -1.79
CA GLY A 17 -37.65 -4.50 -0.52
C GLY A 17 -36.45 -5.42 -0.34
N ARG A 18 -36.57 -6.71 -0.72
CA ARG A 18 -35.48 -7.68 -0.63
C ARG A 18 -34.32 -7.30 -1.55
N LEU A 19 -34.61 -6.87 -2.77
CA LEU A 19 -33.59 -6.46 -3.73
C LEU A 19 -32.78 -5.26 -3.21
N VAL A 20 -33.44 -4.31 -2.53
CA VAL A 20 -32.78 -3.15 -1.92
C VAL A 20 -31.95 -3.57 -0.71
N THR A 21 -32.52 -4.31 0.24
CA THR A 21 -31.82 -4.69 1.49
C THR A 21 -30.62 -5.59 1.25
N ASP A 22 -30.67 -6.44 0.22
CA ASP A 22 -29.55 -7.30 -0.19
C ASP A 22 -28.36 -6.48 -0.71
N ARG A 23 -28.56 -5.26 -1.20
CA ARG A 23 -27.55 -4.51 -1.98
C ARG A 23 -27.05 -3.25 -1.28
N VAL A 24 -27.85 -2.67 -0.40
CA VAL A 24 -27.46 -1.47 0.35
C VAL A 24 -26.63 -1.85 1.58
N ALA A 25 -25.34 -1.52 1.51
CA ALA A 25 -24.39 -1.64 2.60
C ALA A 25 -24.66 -0.64 3.73
N CYS A 26 -24.06 -0.87 4.90
CA CYS A 26 -24.25 0.00 6.05
C CYS A 26 -23.80 1.46 5.80
N SER A 27 -24.69 2.42 6.08
CA SER A 27 -24.46 3.86 5.90
C SER A 27 -23.23 4.37 6.66
N LEU A 28 -22.99 3.82 7.85
CA LEU A 28 -21.85 4.13 8.71
C LEU A 28 -20.52 3.73 8.09
N LYS A 29 -20.47 2.60 7.36
CA LYS A 29 -19.26 2.11 6.69
C LYS A 29 -19.00 2.85 5.38
N THR A 30 -20.07 3.15 4.63
CA THR A 30 -19.96 3.73 3.28
C THR A 30 -19.89 5.25 3.27
N ARG A 31 -20.30 5.95 4.33
CA ARG A 31 -20.39 7.43 4.34
C ARG A 31 -19.49 8.13 5.36
N ILE A 32 -19.00 7.42 6.38
CA ILE A 32 -18.20 8.02 7.45
C ILE A 32 -16.75 7.52 7.35
N LEU A 33 -15.81 8.46 7.27
CA LEU A 33 -14.37 8.17 7.26
C LEU A 33 -13.95 7.63 8.64
N ARG A 34 -13.89 6.31 8.79
CA ARG A 34 -13.38 5.63 9.99
C ARG A 34 -11.94 5.17 9.76
N LYS A 35 -11.20 4.99 10.85
CA LYS A 35 -9.91 4.26 10.82
C LYS A 35 -10.22 2.85 10.29
N ALA A 36 -9.45 2.36 9.33
CA ALA A 36 -9.50 0.97 8.93
C ALA A 36 -9.49 0.11 10.19
N PRO A 37 -10.35 -0.92 10.30
CA PRO A 37 -10.31 -1.81 11.45
C PRO A 37 -8.91 -2.40 11.50
N GLU A 38 -8.14 -2.06 12.53
CA GLU A 38 -6.89 -2.74 12.83
C GLU A 38 -7.25 -4.22 12.96
N ASP A 39 -6.53 -5.13 12.29
CA ASP A 39 -6.76 -6.56 12.48
C ASP A 39 -6.68 -6.82 13.99
N PRO A 40 -7.81 -7.18 14.64
CA PRO A 40 -7.86 -7.28 16.08
C PRO A 40 -6.95 -8.38 16.58
N HIS A 41 -6.67 -9.41 15.76
CA HIS A 41 -5.75 -10.49 16.09
C HIS A 41 -4.30 -10.02 15.99
N ALA A 42 -3.87 -9.46 14.85
CA ALA A 42 -2.50 -8.95 14.71
C ALA A 42 -2.18 -7.84 15.72
N THR A 43 -3.15 -6.98 16.05
CA THR A 43 -2.99 -5.92 17.04
C THR A 43 -2.90 -6.48 18.46
N ALA A 44 -3.77 -7.43 18.82
CA ALA A 44 -3.72 -8.09 20.12
C ALA A 44 -2.43 -8.89 20.31
N GLU A 45 -1.93 -9.57 19.27
CA GLU A 45 -0.66 -10.30 19.29
C GLU A 45 0.52 -9.36 19.45
N ARG A 46 0.57 -8.26 18.68
CA ARG A 46 1.60 -7.21 18.83
C ARG A 46 1.59 -6.61 20.23
N ASP A 47 0.42 -6.28 20.76
CA ASP A 47 0.29 -5.69 22.10
C ASP A 47 0.62 -6.70 23.21
N LEU A 48 0.33 -7.98 23.00
CA LEU A 48 0.77 -9.05 23.88
C LEU A 48 2.30 -9.18 23.86
N TYR A 49 2.91 -9.21 22.67
CA TYR A 49 4.36 -9.27 22.51
C TYR A 49 5.04 -8.06 23.17
N ARG A 50 4.58 -6.84 22.91
CA ARG A 50 5.11 -5.60 23.51
C ARG A 50 5.07 -5.64 25.04
N ARG A 51 3.96 -6.10 25.62
CA ARG A 51 3.83 -6.27 27.08
C ARG A 51 4.80 -7.32 27.63
N GLN A 52 4.89 -8.47 26.98
CA GLN A 52 5.83 -9.55 27.37
C GLN A 52 7.28 -9.10 27.22
N PHE A 53 7.61 -8.35 26.18
CA PHE A 53 8.94 -7.81 25.91
C PHE A 53 9.39 -6.86 27.03
N VAL A 54 8.57 -5.87 27.38
CA VAL A 54 8.88 -4.91 28.46
C VAL A 54 9.02 -5.63 29.80
N HIS A 55 8.16 -6.61 30.08
CA HIS A 55 8.27 -7.43 31.29
C HIS A 55 9.58 -8.22 31.31
N THR A 56 9.96 -8.83 30.18
CA THR A 56 11.19 -9.63 30.05
C THR A 56 12.43 -8.76 30.19
N LEU A 57 12.46 -7.60 29.53
CA LEU A 57 13.54 -6.62 29.64
C LEU A 57 13.71 -6.12 31.09
N SER A 58 12.61 -5.79 31.76
CA SER A 58 12.62 -5.35 33.17
C SER A 58 13.10 -6.45 34.11
N SER A 59 12.67 -7.70 33.88
CA SER A 59 13.09 -8.87 34.65
C SER A 59 14.58 -9.19 34.44
N ALA A 60 15.06 -9.09 33.21
CA ALA A 60 16.45 -9.32 32.86
C ALA A 60 17.38 -8.29 33.51
N TYR A 61 16.96 -7.02 33.57
CA TYR A 61 17.72 -5.97 34.24
C TYR A 61 17.85 -6.22 35.75
N ARG A 62 16.81 -6.70 36.44
CA ARG A 62 16.87 -7.04 37.87
C ARG A 62 17.90 -8.12 38.20
N LYS A 63 18.26 -8.96 37.24
CA LYS A 63 19.28 -10.03 37.41
C LYS A 63 20.71 -9.49 37.25
N PHE A 64 20.89 -8.30 36.68
CA PHE A 64 22.19 -7.63 36.59
C PHE A 64 22.55 -7.00 37.94
N LYS A 65 23.58 -7.54 38.61
CA LYS A 65 24.02 -7.12 39.96
C LYS A 65 24.55 -5.68 40.06
N THR A 66 24.70 -4.98 38.93
CA THR A 66 25.32 -3.65 38.83
C THR A 66 24.35 -2.47 38.99
N PHE A 67 23.03 -2.70 39.01
CA PHE A 67 22.05 -1.60 38.96
C PHE A 67 20.94 -1.76 40.02
N SER A 68 20.42 -0.63 40.53
CA SER A 68 19.33 -0.66 41.52
C SER A 68 17.97 -0.94 40.87
N GLN A 69 16.98 -1.35 41.68
CA GLN A 69 15.60 -1.59 41.19
C GLN A 69 14.99 -0.35 40.52
N LYS A 70 15.32 0.85 41.00
CA LYS A 70 14.84 2.12 40.44
C LYS A 70 15.46 2.40 39.07
N ASP A 71 16.69 1.96 38.83
CA ASP A 71 17.37 2.12 37.54
C ASP A 71 16.76 1.20 36.47
N ALA A 72 16.29 0.02 36.88
CA ALA A 72 15.62 -0.95 35.99
C ALA A 72 14.34 -0.40 35.38
N GLU A 73 13.50 0.17 36.23
CA GLU A 73 12.25 0.79 35.80
C GLU A 73 12.55 1.99 34.91
N ASN A 74 13.50 2.85 35.29
CA ASN A 74 13.89 4.00 34.47
C ASN A 74 14.41 3.59 33.08
N MET A 75 15.20 2.51 32.96
CA MET A 75 15.71 2.04 31.67
C MET A 75 14.62 1.43 30.79
N ALA A 76 13.68 0.66 31.36
CA ALA A 76 12.53 0.15 30.62
C ALA A 76 11.64 1.29 30.12
N HIS A 77 11.38 2.30 30.95
CA HIS A 77 10.66 3.51 30.52
C HIS A 77 11.40 4.25 29.42
N LYS A 78 12.73 4.34 29.50
CA LYS A 78 13.57 4.96 28.48
C LYS A 78 13.53 4.22 27.15
N PHE A 79 13.55 2.88 27.17
CA PHE A 79 13.35 2.06 25.97
C PHE A 79 11.97 2.27 25.35
N VAL A 80 10.91 2.28 26.17
CA VAL A 80 9.54 2.54 25.68
C VAL A 80 9.42 3.94 25.10
N ALA A 81 10.02 4.96 25.73
CA ALA A 81 10.04 6.32 25.23
C ALA A 81 10.77 6.41 23.88
N LEU A 82 11.86 5.67 23.71
CA LEU A 82 12.60 5.57 22.46
C LEU A 82 11.76 4.91 21.35
N ALA A 83 11.07 3.81 21.67
CA ALA A 83 10.14 3.15 20.74
C ALA A 83 9.00 4.09 20.33
N GLN A 84 8.38 4.80 21.28
CA GLN A 84 7.33 5.79 20.98
C GLN A 84 7.87 6.95 20.13
N LYS A 85 9.12 7.36 20.34
CA LYS A 85 9.76 8.40 19.53
C LYS A 85 9.95 7.94 18.08
N LEU A 86 10.37 6.71 17.88
CA LEU A 86 10.46 6.10 16.55
C LEU A 86 9.08 6.01 15.88
N GLU A 87 8.06 5.56 16.61
CA GLU A 87 6.69 5.43 16.09
C GLU A 87 6.09 6.77 15.64
N SER A 88 6.37 7.84 16.40
CA SER A 88 5.89 9.20 16.11
C SER A 88 6.71 9.94 15.06
N SER A 89 8.04 9.76 15.06
CA SER A 89 8.94 10.51 14.16
C SER A 89 9.21 9.78 12.85
N LYS A 90 8.85 8.50 12.76
CA LYS A 90 9.03 7.60 11.60
C LYS A 90 10.47 7.38 11.13
N ALA A 91 11.40 8.25 11.51
CA ALA A 91 12.84 8.13 11.32
C ALA A 91 13.60 8.67 12.52
N VAL A 92 14.65 7.96 12.93
CA VAL A 92 15.53 8.34 14.04
C VAL A 92 16.97 7.97 13.69
N GLY A 93 17.89 8.92 13.82
CA GLY A 93 19.32 8.69 13.66
C GLY A 93 19.99 8.35 14.99
N PHE A 94 20.80 7.30 15.02
CA PHE A 94 21.59 6.87 16.18
C PHE A 94 23.07 7.15 15.94
N LEU A 95 23.68 7.87 16.88
CA LEU A 95 25.12 8.13 16.91
C LEU A 95 25.79 7.08 17.79
N PHE A 96 26.08 5.93 17.21
CA PHE A 96 26.87 4.90 17.86
C PHE A 96 28.34 5.17 17.51
N GLY A 97 29.03 5.96 18.32
CA GLY A 97 30.45 6.31 18.10
C GLY A 97 31.35 5.10 17.75
N VAL A 98 32.48 5.37 17.10
CA VAL A 98 33.40 4.37 16.54
C VAL A 98 34.07 3.54 17.65
N GLU A 99 33.66 2.28 17.83
CA GLU A 99 34.49 1.26 18.47
C GLU A 99 35.45 0.71 17.39
N SER A 100 36.63 1.34 17.22
CA SER A 100 37.88 0.87 16.58
C SER A 100 37.86 -0.04 15.31
N GLY A 101 36.74 -0.29 14.64
CA GLY A 101 36.64 -1.29 13.55
C GLY A 101 36.78 -0.73 12.13
N VAL A 102 36.71 0.59 11.98
CA VAL A 102 36.71 1.27 10.67
C VAL A 102 38.04 1.13 9.92
N GLU A 103 39.18 1.07 10.62
CA GLU A 103 40.50 0.85 10.00
C GLU A 103 40.63 -0.54 9.35
N THR A 104 39.79 -1.50 9.73
CA THR A 104 39.76 -2.86 9.16
C THR A 104 38.91 -2.99 7.89
N ILE A 105 38.10 -1.98 7.56
CA ILE A 105 37.18 -2.00 6.42
C ILE A 105 37.94 -1.84 5.10
N GLU A 106 39.00 -1.03 5.07
CA GLU A 106 39.75 -0.71 3.83
C GLU A 106 40.55 -1.89 3.28
N ALA A 107 41.13 -2.73 4.15
CA ALA A 107 41.93 -3.89 3.70
C ALA A 107 41.10 -4.99 3.03
N THR A 108 39.78 -5.01 3.23
CA THR A 108 38.89 -6.06 2.71
C THR A 108 38.24 -5.64 1.38
N ILE A 109 37.94 -4.35 1.20
CA ILE A 109 37.20 -3.85 0.02
C ILE A 109 38.09 -3.73 -1.23
N GLU A 110 39.37 -3.37 -1.11
CA GLU A 110 40.25 -3.25 -2.28
C GLU A 110 40.55 -4.58 -2.98
N ASN A 111 40.39 -5.72 -2.30
CA ASN A 111 40.62 -7.04 -2.89
C ASN A 111 39.43 -7.59 -3.71
N ASP A 112 38.21 -7.07 -3.54
CA ASP A 112 36.98 -7.63 -4.15
C ASP A 112 36.47 -6.87 -5.40
N LEU A 113 37.05 -5.72 -5.74
CA LEU A 113 36.71 -4.96 -6.97
C LEU A 113 37.12 -5.68 -8.28
N GLY A 114 37.74 -6.86 -8.21
CA GLY A 114 38.27 -7.60 -9.34
C GLY A 114 37.41 -8.76 -9.89
N LYS A 115 36.24 -9.10 -9.33
CA LYS A 115 35.45 -10.25 -9.79
C LYS A 115 33.96 -9.93 -9.96
N GLY A 116 33.54 -9.83 -11.21
CA GLY A 116 32.16 -9.55 -11.59
C GLY A 116 31.20 -10.74 -11.49
N ALA A 117 29.93 -10.39 -11.66
CA ALA A 117 28.80 -11.15 -12.20
C ALA A 117 28.68 -12.64 -11.79
N TYR A 118 27.68 -12.90 -10.95
CA TYR A 118 27.06 -14.21 -10.71
C TYR A 118 28.00 -15.35 -10.29
N THR A 119 28.42 -15.36 -9.03
CA THR A 119 28.68 -16.63 -8.33
C THR A 119 28.29 -16.55 -6.86
N SER A 120 27.46 -17.50 -6.44
CA SER A 120 27.33 -17.96 -5.06
C SER A 120 28.68 -18.46 -4.54
N ALA A 121 29.25 -17.78 -3.55
CA ALA A 121 30.12 -18.34 -2.53
C ALA A 121 30.41 -17.29 -1.44
N SER A 122 30.13 -17.69 -0.20
CA SER A 122 30.57 -17.03 1.02
C SER A 122 32.05 -16.69 1.01
N SER A 123 32.43 -15.46 1.38
CA SER A 123 33.42 -15.13 2.43
C SER A 123 34.08 -13.76 2.19
N THR A 124 33.56 -12.69 2.80
CA THR A 124 34.33 -11.51 3.29
C THR A 124 33.46 -10.43 3.96
N THR A 125 32.13 -10.44 3.81
CA THR A 125 31.21 -9.43 4.41
C THR A 125 30.99 -9.54 5.94
N LYS A 126 31.69 -10.45 6.64
CA LYS A 126 31.39 -10.83 8.03
C LYS A 126 31.56 -9.71 9.08
N SER A 127 32.43 -8.72 8.87
CA SER A 127 32.69 -7.68 9.90
C SER A 127 31.72 -6.50 9.85
N LEU A 128 31.21 -6.14 8.67
CA LEU A 128 30.40 -4.92 8.49
C LEU A 128 28.96 -5.08 9.00
N HIS A 129 28.40 -6.29 8.90
CA HIS A 129 27.06 -6.62 9.42
C HIS A 129 27.01 -6.69 10.95
N GLU A 130 28.09 -7.15 11.59
CA GLU A 130 28.14 -7.28 13.06
C GLU A 130 28.13 -5.90 13.75
N GLU A 131 28.73 -4.86 13.14
CA GLU A 131 28.67 -3.50 13.66
C GLU A 131 27.35 -2.76 13.35
N LEU A 132 26.62 -3.14 12.31
CA LEU A 132 25.34 -2.53 11.92
C LEU A 132 24.19 -2.96 12.84
N LEU A 133 24.24 -4.20 13.32
CA LEU A 133 23.13 -4.89 13.99
C LEU A 133 23.21 -4.84 15.51
N HIS A 134 23.37 -3.64 16.07
CA HIS A 134 23.43 -3.48 17.53
C HIS A 134 22.15 -4.03 18.19
N PRO A 135 22.23 -4.82 19.28
CA PRO A 135 21.08 -5.49 19.90
C PRO A 135 19.91 -4.55 20.27
N LEU A 136 20.22 -3.30 20.65
CA LEU A 136 19.19 -2.27 20.92
C LEU A 136 18.32 -1.96 19.69
N LEU A 137 18.91 -1.91 18.50
CA LEU A 137 18.17 -1.63 17.26
C LEU A 137 17.27 -2.81 16.90
N ILE A 138 17.78 -4.04 17.06
CA ILE A 138 17.01 -5.27 16.87
C ILE A 138 15.85 -5.37 17.87
N ALA A 139 16.09 -4.98 19.12
CA ALA A 139 15.06 -4.87 20.16
C ALA A 139 13.97 -3.85 19.78
N LEU A 140 14.34 -2.67 19.27
CA LEU A 140 13.38 -1.67 18.82
C LEU A 140 12.56 -2.15 17.62
N LEU A 141 13.21 -2.76 16.62
CA LEU A 141 12.57 -3.34 15.44
C LEU A 141 11.56 -4.42 15.81
N SER A 142 11.97 -5.40 16.63
CA SER A 142 11.08 -6.46 17.12
C SER A 142 9.93 -5.95 17.97
N PHE A 143 10.18 -4.95 18.82
CA PHE A 143 9.13 -4.29 19.59
C PHE A 143 8.13 -3.54 18.70
N GLN A 144 8.59 -2.89 17.63
CA GLN A 144 7.73 -2.18 16.68
C GLN A 144 6.87 -3.15 15.87
N LEU A 145 7.48 -4.18 15.28
CA LEU A 145 6.83 -5.17 14.43
C LEU A 145 6.00 -6.19 15.20
N GLY A 146 6.23 -6.35 16.51
CA GLY A 146 5.44 -7.24 17.36
C GLY A 146 5.92 -8.69 17.40
N GLY A 147 7.20 -8.95 17.10
CA GLY A 147 7.77 -10.29 17.15
C GLY A 147 9.21 -10.38 16.64
N PRO A 148 9.74 -11.61 16.48
CA PRO A 148 11.08 -11.84 15.93
C PRO A 148 11.24 -11.26 14.52
N VAL A 149 12.36 -10.60 14.25
CA VAL A 149 12.62 -9.91 12.97
C VAL A 149 13.76 -10.55 12.21
N ASN A 150 13.71 -10.45 10.89
CA ASN A 150 14.69 -11.01 9.96
C ASN A 150 15.02 -9.98 8.86
N ALA A 151 16.26 -9.98 8.39
CA ALA A 151 16.77 -9.15 7.30
C ALA A 151 17.64 -9.97 6.31
N ALA A 152 17.42 -11.27 6.23
CA ALA A 152 18.14 -12.13 5.32
C ALA A 152 17.86 -11.74 3.87
N PHE A 153 18.92 -11.67 3.07
CA PHE A 153 18.89 -11.31 1.65
C PHE A 153 18.43 -9.87 1.33
N THR A 154 18.44 -8.95 2.30
CA THR A 154 17.97 -7.55 2.12
C THR A 154 19.07 -6.50 2.26
N THR A 155 20.35 -6.89 2.14
CA THR A 155 21.47 -5.93 2.19
C THR A 155 21.61 -5.17 0.88
N HIS A 156 21.63 -3.84 0.96
CA HIS A 156 21.94 -2.95 -0.15
C HIS A 156 23.14 -2.07 0.19
N GLU A 157 24.04 -1.87 -0.77
CA GLU A 157 25.16 -0.94 -0.65
C GLU A 157 24.98 0.22 -1.63
N HIS A 158 25.23 1.43 -1.15
CA HIS A 158 25.08 2.66 -1.93
C HIS A 158 26.36 3.50 -1.85
N GLU A 159 26.81 4.01 -2.99
CA GLU A 159 27.86 5.02 -3.10
C GLU A 159 27.31 6.23 -3.86
N TRP A 160 27.58 7.44 -3.36
CA TRP A 160 27.16 8.68 -4.00
C TRP A 160 28.23 9.77 -3.87
N ARG A 161 28.40 10.57 -4.93
CA ARG A 161 29.32 11.72 -5.00
C ARG A 161 28.62 12.91 -5.64
N LEU A 162 29.03 14.12 -5.26
CA LEU A 162 28.55 15.34 -5.91
C LEU A 162 28.96 15.36 -7.39
N PRO A 163 28.06 15.76 -8.31
CA PRO A 163 28.42 15.91 -9.72
C PRO A 163 29.48 17.01 -9.86
N VAL A 164 30.67 16.65 -10.35
CA VAL A 164 31.71 17.63 -10.67
C VAL A 164 31.27 18.41 -11.91
N VAL A 165 30.87 19.66 -11.75
CA VAL A 165 30.64 20.57 -12.88
C VAL A 165 32.00 21.02 -13.39
N SER A 166 32.64 20.21 -14.22
CA SER A 166 33.79 20.66 -15.01
C SER A 166 33.26 21.56 -16.12
N LEU A 167 33.18 22.88 -15.85
CA LEU A 167 33.09 23.87 -16.91
C LEU A 167 34.43 23.88 -17.64
N THR A 168 34.55 23.09 -18.70
CA THR A 168 35.62 23.28 -19.68
C THR A 168 35.27 24.49 -20.52
N GLU A 169 36.21 25.44 -20.63
CA GLU A 169 36.08 26.69 -21.39
C GLU A 169 35.84 26.49 -22.91
N ASP A 170 35.87 25.25 -23.42
CA ASP A 170 35.70 24.91 -24.83
C ASP A 170 34.24 24.91 -25.34
N ASP A 171 33.23 24.96 -24.47
CA ASP A 171 31.82 24.96 -24.89
C ASP A 171 31.25 26.38 -25.18
N LEU A 172 32.09 27.43 -25.17
CA LEU A 172 31.64 28.81 -25.40
C LEU A 172 31.51 29.24 -26.87
N HIS A 173 31.71 28.33 -27.83
CA HIS A 173 31.62 28.66 -29.25
C HIS A 173 30.84 27.64 -30.09
N THR A 174 29.54 27.49 -29.84
CA THR A 174 28.59 27.27 -30.94
C THR A 174 27.34 28.14 -30.75
N VAL A 175 27.36 29.26 -31.47
CA VAL A 175 26.29 30.26 -31.54
C VAL A 175 25.08 29.69 -32.27
N PHE A 176 23.92 29.92 -31.66
CA PHE A 176 22.55 29.86 -32.19
C PHE A 176 22.40 30.14 -33.70
N PRO A 177 21.34 29.57 -34.31
CA PRO A 177 20.41 30.40 -35.04
C PRO A 177 19.06 30.40 -34.32
N SER A 178 18.74 31.58 -33.83
CA SER A 178 17.40 32.07 -33.53
C SER A 178 16.45 31.87 -34.72
N ASP A 179 15.36 31.14 -34.50
CA ASP A 179 14.00 31.53 -34.92
C ASP A 179 12.99 30.40 -34.62
N SER A 180 12.28 30.51 -33.49
CA SER A 180 10.81 30.39 -33.43
C SER A 180 10.35 30.30 -31.98
N ILE A 181 9.58 31.31 -31.59
CA ILE A 181 8.87 31.45 -30.33
C ILE A 181 7.74 30.41 -30.26
N SER A 182 7.42 29.97 -29.04
CA SER A 182 6.20 29.26 -28.58
C SER A 182 6.34 27.76 -28.33
N GLN A 183 6.71 27.36 -27.10
CA GLN A 183 5.84 26.58 -26.22
C GLN A 183 6.48 26.37 -24.84
N VAL A 184 5.62 26.35 -23.83
CA VAL A 184 5.87 26.47 -22.40
C VAL A 184 6.70 25.31 -21.84
N GLY A 185 7.98 25.59 -21.58
CA GLY A 185 8.63 25.37 -20.27
C GLY A 185 8.76 23.93 -19.74
N GLN A 186 9.55 23.09 -20.42
CA GLN A 186 10.34 22.06 -19.73
C GLN A 186 11.55 22.72 -19.05
N PRO A 187 11.92 22.35 -17.80
CA PRO A 187 13.25 22.63 -17.31
C PRO A 187 14.22 21.61 -17.93
N SER A 188 15.17 22.10 -18.72
CA SER A 188 16.38 21.34 -19.05
C SER A 188 17.50 21.72 -18.07
N THR A 189 18.31 20.72 -17.71
CA THR A 189 19.60 20.79 -17.01
C THR A 189 19.62 21.15 -15.52
N GLY A 190 19.87 20.13 -14.70
CA GLY A 190 20.27 20.23 -13.29
C GLY A 190 20.46 18.83 -12.73
N LEU A 191 21.68 18.27 -12.81
CA LEU A 191 22.02 17.05 -12.07
C LEU A 191 21.73 17.31 -10.57
N PRO A 192 21.01 16.42 -9.87
CA PRO A 192 20.64 16.69 -8.49
C PRO A 192 21.89 16.74 -7.60
N THR A 193 22.09 17.88 -6.93
CA THR A 193 23.08 18.10 -5.85
C THR A 193 22.75 17.33 -4.56
N VAL A 194 21.71 16.49 -4.59
CA VAL A 194 21.06 15.90 -3.41
C VAL A 194 20.88 14.39 -3.63
N TYR A 195 21.10 13.60 -2.58
CA TYR A 195 20.82 12.16 -2.55
C TYR A 195 19.55 11.87 -1.75
N SER A 196 18.70 10.96 -2.24
CA SER A 196 17.47 10.54 -1.57
C SER A 196 17.34 9.02 -1.54
N GLU A 197 16.87 8.46 -0.41
CA GLU A 197 16.52 7.04 -0.27
C GLU A 197 15.20 6.87 0.51
N GLY A 198 14.48 5.77 0.28
CA GLY A 198 13.10 5.58 0.78
C GLY A 198 12.04 5.97 -0.25
N ASP A 199 10.75 5.75 0.05
CA ASP A 199 9.62 6.02 -0.85
C ASP A 199 9.69 5.31 -2.22
N THR A 200 10.22 4.07 -2.22
CA THR A 200 10.51 3.31 -3.45
C THR A 200 9.37 2.42 -3.93
N GLY A 201 8.29 2.25 -3.15
CA GLY A 201 7.17 1.37 -3.50
C GLY A 201 7.57 -0.10 -3.68
N ASN A 202 8.61 -0.56 -2.97
CA ASN A 202 9.18 -1.89 -3.16
C ASN A 202 8.44 -2.96 -2.33
N LEU A 203 8.52 -4.22 -2.78
CA LEU A 203 7.84 -5.37 -2.15
C LEU A 203 8.25 -5.63 -0.68
N PHE A 204 9.35 -5.02 -0.21
CA PHE A 204 9.87 -5.07 1.16
C PHE A 204 9.75 -3.73 1.90
N ASP A 205 8.80 -2.87 1.51
CA ASP A 205 8.55 -1.61 2.21
C ASP A 205 8.14 -1.88 3.67
N GLY A 206 8.85 -1.25 4.61
CA GLY A 206 8.79 -1.56 6.04
C GLY A 206 9.85 -0.82 6.85
N LEU A 207 10.25 -1.38 8.00
CA LEU A 207 11.31 -0.77 8.82
C LEU A 207 12.69 -1.10 8.23
N ARG A 208 13.45 -0.06 7.91
CA ARG A 208 14.81 -0.12 7.38
C ARG A 208 15.82 0.36 8.40
N LEU A 209 17.00 -0.26 8.34
CA LEU A 209 18.17 0.19 9.07
C LEU A 209 19.28 0.54 8.06
N THR A 210 19.67 1.80 8.02
CA THR A 210 20.73 2.30 7.13
C THR A 210 21.86 2.91 7.92
N ARG A 211 23.11 2.51 7.68
CA ARG A 211 24.29 3.19 8.21
C ARG A 211 24.95 4.00 7.12
N VAL A 212 25.14 5.30 7.39
CA VAL A 212 25.66 6.30 6.44
C VAL A 212 26.96 6.89 6.97
N TRP A 213 27.95 7.03 6.09
CA TRP A 213 29.22 7.69 6.37
C TRP A 213 29.78 8.38 5.12
N GLU A 214 30.80 9.22 5.29
CA GLU A 214 31.56 9.82 4.18
C GLU A 214 33.01 9.34 4.21
N GLN A 215 33.60 9.11 3.04
CA GLN A 215 35.03 8.88 2.89
C GLN A 215 35.69 10.17 2.43
N ARG A 216 36.67 10.65 3.20
CA ARG A 216 37.48 11.85 2.91
C ARG A 216 38.94 11.51 3.13
N ASP A 217 39.81 11.78 2.16
CA ASP A 217 41.25 11.48 2.24
C ASP A 217 41.56 10.03 2.70
N GLY A 218 40.75 9.06 2.28
CA GLY A 218 40.90 7.66 2.72
C GLY A 218 40.51 7.40 4.18
N LYS A 219 39.69 8.25 4.80
CA LYS A 219 39.18 8.03 6.16
C LYS A 219 37.66 8.14 6.19
N ALA A 220 37.01 7.21 6.89
CA ALA A 220 35.59 7.31 7.12
C ALA A 220 35.28 8.32 8.24
N VAL A 221 34.42 9.28 7.93
CA VAL A 221 33.95 10.32 8.84
C VAL A 221 32.42 10.37 8.84
N GLY A 222 31.85 11.13 9.77
CA GLY A 222 30.41 11.34 9.81
C GLY A 222 29.92 12.08 8.56
N PRO A 223 28.68 11.83 8.12
CA PRO A 223 28.10 12.51 6.98
C PRO A 223 27.92 14.01 7.27
N SER A 224 28.29 14.84 6.30
CA SER A 224 28.18 16.30 6.33
C SER A 224 26.86 16.80 5.78
N GLY A 225 26.59 18.09 5.92
CA GLY A 225 25.36 18.72 5.43
C GLY A 225 24.12 18.41 6.26
N ASN A 226 22.97 18.76 5.69
CA ASN A 226 21.67 18.59 6.34
C ASN A 226 21.06 17.23 6.02
N HIS A 227 20.54 16.59 7.06
CA HIS A 227 19.85 15.30 7.00
C HIS A 227 18.38 15.55 7.25
N SER A 228 17.57 15.48 6.19
CA SER A 228 16.15 15.80 6.23
C SER A 228 15.30 14.55 6.01
N VAL A 229 14.14 14.53 6.64
CA VAL A 229 13.14 13.48 6.54
C VAL A 229 11.88 14.10 5.96
N PHE A 230 11.39 13.55 4.87
CA PHE A 230 10.09 13.90 4.29
C PHE A 230 9.12 12.79 4.67
N MET A 231 8.05 13.15 5.37
CA MET A 231 6.94 12.22 5.59
C MET A 231 6.19 12.02 4.28
N THR A 232 5.65 10.82 4.04
CA THR A 232 4.86 10.52 2.84
C THR A 232 3.71 11.53 2.70
N GLY A 233 3.72 12.31 1.62
CA GLY A 233 2.72 13.34 1.33
C GLY A 233 2.99 14.74 1.92
N ASP A 234 4.08 14.93 2.69
CA ASP A 234 4.50 16.24 3.18
C ASP A 234 5.41 16.96 2.17
N VAL A 235 5.26 18.28 2.08
CA VAL A 235 6.08 19.16 1.21
C VAL A 235 7.24 19.80 1.99
N ILE A 236 7.21 19.76 3.33
CA ILE A 236 8.17 20.43 4.21
C ILE A 236 9.08 19.38 4.88
N PRO A 237 10.40 19.43 4.66
CA PRO A 237 11.33 18.53 5.34
C PRO A 237 11.36 18.79 6.84
N GLN A 238 11.44 17.71 7.62
CA GLN A 238 11.76 17.75 9.05
C GLN A 238 13.23 17.36 9.23
N PRO A 239 13.98 17.98 10.15
CA PRO A 239 15.34 17.54 10.44
C PRO A 239 15.33 16.13 11.04
N LEU A 240 16.26 15.27 10.61
CA LEU A 240 16.45 13.96 11.21
C LEU A 240 16.78 14.11 12.69
N VAL A 241 15.98 13.47 13.55
CA VAL A 241 16.22 13.50 15.00
C VAL A 241 17.41 12.60 15.32
N GLY A 242 18.55 13.21 15.63
CA GLY A 242 19.74 12.52 16.11
C GLY A 242 19.64 12.17 17.60
N LEU A 243 19.96 10.93 17.95
CA LEU A 243 20.04 10.40 19.30
C LEU A 243 21.48 9.96 19.60
N GLY A 244 22.11 10.62 20.57
CA GLY A 244 23.50 10.37 20.96
C GLY A 244 23.79 10.83 22.39
N ALA A 245 25.04 10.65 22.81
CA ALA A 245 25.55 11.19 24.07
C ALA A 245 25.73 12.72 23.99
N HIS A 246 25.69 13.41 25.14
CA HIS A 246 25.57 14.87 25.22
C HIS A 246 26.75 15.68 24.60
N ASP A 247 27.84 15.02 24.19
CA ASP A 247 29.08 15.62 23.67
C ASP A 247 29.59 14.95 22.37
N GLN A 248 28.77 14.16 21.68
CA GLN A 248 29.18 13.57 20.40
C GLN A 248 28.92 14.54 19.24
N ASP A 249 30.00 15.05 18.65
CA ASP A 249 29.94 15.77 17.38
C ASP A 249 29.46 14.80 16.28
N ALA A 250 28.26 15.03 15.75
CA ALA A 250 27.70 14.28 14.62
C ALA A 250 28.61 14.29 13.36
N ARG A 251 29.59 15.19 13.33
CA ARG A 251 30.59 15.33 12.25
C ARG A 251 31.68 14.27 12.27
N SER A 252 31.92 13.59 13.40
CA SER A 252 33.07 12.67 13.55
C SER A 252 32.73 11.19 13.48
N SER A 253 31.46 10.80 13.34
CA SER A 253 31.07 9.37 13.36
C SER A 253 29.94 9.04 12.40
N PRO A 254 29.93 7.81 11.83
CA PRO A 254 28.81 7.32 11.02
C PRO A 254 27.47 7.43 11.76
N ILE A 255 26.40 7.63 11.01
CA ILE A 255 25.04 7.70 11.54
C ILE A 255 24.30 6.41 11.16
N THR A 256 23.69 5.75 12.13
CA THR A 256 22.80 4.61 11.88
C THR A 256 21.35 5.06 11.99
N ILE A 257 20.60 5.06 10.90
CA ILE A 257 19.25 5.57 10.79
C ILE A 257 18.27 4.41 10.78
N LEU A 258 17.33 4.42 11.71
CA LEU A 258 16.20 3.51 11.74
C LEU A 258 14.96 4.26 11.29
N TYR A 259 14.34 3.83 10.20
CA TYR A 259 13.20 4.53 9.62
C TYR A 259 12.18 3.58 8.98
N ASP A 260 10.94 4.05 8.88
CA ASP A 260 9.86 3.36 8.18
C ASP A 260 9.81 3.85 6.73
N SER A 261 10.35 3.06 5.80
CA SER A 261 10.48 3.43 4.39
C SER A 261 9.14 3.57 3.65
N SER A 262 8.05 3.09 4.25
CA SER A 262 6.68 3.30 3.76
C SER A 262 6.11 4.66 4.16
N SER A 263 6.65 5.26 5.23
CA SER A 263 6.15 6.51 5.82
C SER A 263 7.08 7.70 5.60
N VAL A 264 8.34 7.47 5.23
CA VAL A 264 9.32 8.53 5.05
C VAL A 264 10.31 8.29 3.90
N ALA A 265 10.77 9.38 3.30
CA ALA A 265 11.97 9.46 2.48
C ALA A 265 13.07 10.24 3.21
N LEU A 266 14.29 9.73 3.17
CA LEU A 266 15.48 10.39 3.69
C LEU A 266 16.15 11.18 2.57
N TYR A 267 16.51 12.42 2.89
CA TYR A 267 17.17 13.36 1.99
C TYR A 267 18.44 13.86 2.62
N TYR A 268 19.51 13.81 1.84
CA TYR A 268 20.83 14.18 2.30
C TYR A 268 21.44 15.25 1.39
N ASP A 269 21.82 16.36 1.98
CA ASP A 269 22.67 17.37 1.37
C ASP A 269 24.15 17.01 1.64
N CYS A 270 25.05 17.29 0.71
CA CYS A 270 26.49 17.17 0.92
C CYS A 270 27.14 18.50 0.58
N GLN A 271 27.95 19.00 1.50
CA GLN A 271 28.60 20.31 1.34
C GLN A 271 30.02 20.20 0.81
N ASP A 272 30.55 18.99 0.71
CA ASP A 272 31.94 18.72 0.35
C ASP A 272 32.02 17.95 -0.98
N PRO A 273 32.47 18.58 -2.08
CA PRO A 273 32.52 17.97 -3.41
C PRO A 273 33.50 16.80 -3.50
N ASP A 274 34.48 16.72 -2.60
CA ASP A 274 35.50 15.67 -2.58
C ASP A 274 35.10 14.48 -1.68
N ALA A 275 34.00 14.60 -0.93
CA ALA A 275 33.51 13.54 -0.06
C ALA A 275 32.70 12.48 -0.83
N ILE A 276 33.01 11.21 -0.57
CA ILE A 276 32.25 10.07 -1.10
C ILE A 276 31.31 9.56 -0.01
N ARG A 277 30.01 9.74 -0.20
CA ARG A 277 29.02 9.20 0.74
C ARG A 277 28.80 7.73 0.46
N ARG A 278 28.87 6.90 1.49
CA ARG A 278 28.58 5.47 1.44
C ARG A 278 27.48 5.14 2.43
N ALA A 279 26.63 4.19 2.06
CA ALA A 279 25.59 3.68 2.93
C ALA A 279 25.40 2.16 2.76
N VAL A 280 25.04 1.50 3.86
CA VAL A 280 24.61 0.09 3.87
C VAL A 280 23.24 0.03 4.52
N THR A 281 22.28 -0.55 3.81
CA THR A 281 20.87 -0.64 4.20
C THR A 281 20.44 -2.09 4.36
N LEU A 282 19.64 -2.37 5.39
CA LEU A 282 18.98 -3.65 5.65
C LEU A 282 17.47 -3.44 5.79
N ASP A 283 16.68 -4.22 5.05
CA ASP A 283 15.22 -4.24 5.17
C ASP A 283 14.77 -5.32 6.16
N PHE A 284 14.01 -4.94 7.19
CA PHE A 284 13.52 -5.85 8.22
C PHE A 284 12.06 -6.22 8.03
N HIS A 285 11.76 -7.49 8.24
CA HIS A 285 10.40 -8.02 8.25
C HIS A 285 10.14 -8.90 9.48
N LEU A 286 8.86 -9.05 9.83
CA LEU A 286 8.43 -9.96 10.89
C LEU A 286 8.57 -11.40 10.40
N ASN A 287 9.26 -12.26 11.17
CA ASN A 287 9.31 -13.69 10.86
C ASN A 287 7.96 -14.34 11.22
N THR A 288 7.13 -14.60 10.21
CA THR A 288 5.83 -15.26 10.34
C THR A 288 5.89 -16.77 10.06
N LEU A 289 7.06 -17.28 9.67
CA LEU A 289 7.24 -18.68 9.31
C LEU A 289 7.32 -19.57 10.56
N THR A 290 6.52 -20.64 10.56
CA THR A 290 6.55 -21.65 11.62
C THR A 290 7.71 -22.61 11.43
N ASP A 291 8.14 -23.29 12.51
CA ASP A 291 9.23 -24.27 12.44
C ASP A 291 8.92 -25.41 11.46
N ASP A 292 7.65 -25.78 11.30
CA ASP A 292 7.24 -26.80 10.32
C ASP A 292 7.41 -26.31 8.87
N MET A 293 7.17 -25.02 8.60
CA MET A 293 7.46 -24.42 7.30
C MET A 293 8.97 -24.30 7.06
N LEU A 294 9.73 -23.96 8.10
CA LEU A 294 11.20 -23.88 8.02
C LEU A 294 11.83 -25.25 7.75
N ARG A 295 11.27 -26.34 8.30
CA ARG A 295 11.70 -27.71 7.98
C ARG A 295 11.52 -28.10 6.52
N LEU A 296 10.52 -27.55 5.85
CA LEU A 296 10.30 -27.77 4.40
C LEU A 296 11.30 -26.99 3.55
N LEU A 297 11.81 -25.87 4.06
CA LEU A 297 12.78 -25.01 3.38
C LEU A 297 14.25 -25.35 3.70
N ALA A 298 14.50 -26.02 4.83
CA ALA A 298 15.83 -26.41 5.24
C ALA A 298 16.35 -27.63 4.45
N THR A 299 17.58 -27.54 3.94
CA THR A 299 18.30 -28.70 3.41
C THR A 299 18.72 -29.62 4.55
N PRO A 300 18.63 -30.96 4.39
CA PRO A 300 18.89 -31.94 5.46
C PRO A 300 20.34 -31.96 6.01
N SER A 301 21.23 -31.11 5.50
CA SER A 301 22.62 -30.99 5.95
C SER A 301 22.88 -29.80 6.89
N LEU A 302 21.88 -28.97 7.20
CA LEU A 302 22.04 -27.76 8.03
C LEU A 302 21.59 -28.03 9.49
N GLU A 303 22.21 -29.00 10.16
CA GLU A 303 22.26 -28.97 11.63
C GLU A 303 23.33 -27.94 12.02
N THR A 304 22.95 -26.66 12.01
CA THR A 304 23.83 -25.58 12.48
C THR A 304 24.11 -25.85 13.95
N SER A 305 25.37 -26.11 14.31
CA SER A 305 25.75 -26.33 15.70
C SER A 305 25.38 -25.07 16.52
N PRO A 306 24.65 -25.20 17.63
CA PRO A 306 24.16 -24.05 18.40
C PRO A 306 25.28 -23.19 19.03
N GLU A 307 26.53 -23.67 19.01
CA GLU A 307 27.66 -23.02 19.67
C GLU A 307 28.28 -21.83 18.89
N LEU A 308 27.81 -21.50 17.67
CA LEU A 308 28.42 -20.47 16.80
C LEU A 308 27.47 -19.38 16.28
N LEU A 309 26.19 -19.41 16.67
CA LEU A 309 25.16 -18.49 16.17
C LEU A 309 25.12 -17.20 16.99
N THR A 310 25.40 -16.06 16.35
CA THR A 310 25.26 -14.72 16.95
C THR A 310 23.92 -14.09 16.56
N LEU A 311 23.46 -13.07 17.30
CA LEU A 311 22.21 -12.37 16.96
C LEU A 311 22.26 -11.78 15.55
N SER A 312 23.38 -11.18 15.16
CA SER A 312 23.58 -10.61 13.84
C SER A 312 23.45 -11.67 12.74
N LYS A 313 24.13 -12.82 12.90
CA LYS A 313 24.01 -13.95 11.96
C LYS A 313 22.59 -14.49 11.89
N LEU A 314 21.91 -14.65 13.03
CA LEU A 314 20.52 -15.10 13.04
C LEU A 314 19.60 -14.16 12.24
N VAL A 315 19.80 -12.85 12.33
CA VAL A 315 18.98 -11.87 11.61
C VAL A 315 19.31 -11.82 10.11
N THR A 316 20.53 -12.13 9.70
CA THR A 316 20.95 -12.02 8.29
C THR A 316 21.01 -13.35 7.53
N GLU A 317 21.01 -14.48 8.25
CA GLU A 317 21.06 -15.83 7.67
C GLU A 317 19.69 -16.50 7.76
N PHE A 318 19.27 -17.15 6.66
CA PHE A 318 17.99 -17.85 6.58
C PHE A 318 18.10 -19.01 5.57
N PRO A 319 17.45 -20.17 5.80
CA PRO A 319 16.57 -20.53 6.91
C PRO A 319 17.31 -21.06 8.16
N ILE A 320 16.76 -20.80 9.35
CA ILE A 320 17.27 -21.33 10.63
C ILE A 320 16.12 -21.95 11.41
N LEU A 321 16.23 -23.23 11.76
CA LEU A 321 15.24 -23.95 12.57
C LEU A 321 15.17 -23.40 14.00
N ASN A 322 13.99 -23.38 14.61
CA ASN A 322 13.74 -22.80 15.94
C ASN A 322 14.09 -21.31 16.00
N TYR A 323 13.88 -20.58 14.90
CA TYR A 323 14.26 -19.18 14.74
C TYR A 323 13.83 -18.31 15.93
N THR A 324 12.54 -18.38 16.29
CA THR A 324 11.94 -17.59 17.37
C THR A 324 12.63 -17.86 18.72
N TYR A 325 12.97 -19.12 19.00
CA TYR A 325 13.67 -19.49 20.22
C TYR A 325 15.10 -18.93 20.24
N TYR A 326 15.85 -19.10 19.16
CA TYR A 326 17.20 -18.55 19.06
C TYR A 326 17.20 -17.03 19.09
N PHE A 327 16.22 -16.38 18.47
CA PHE A 327 16.06 -14.93 18.47
C PHE A 327 15.90 -14.38 19.88
N LEU A 328 14.93 -14.92 20.63
CA LEU A 328 14.69 -14.47 22.00
C LEU A 328 15.87 -14.82 22.91
N SER A 329 16.44 -16.01 22.79
CA SER A 329 17.57 -16.42 23.64
C SER A 329 18.80 -15.54 23.39
N LEU A 330 19.15 -15.25 22.13
CA LEU A 330 20.28 -14.39 21.75
C LEU A 330 20.04 -12.93 22.13
N LEU A 331 18.86 -12.38 21.84
CA LEU A 331 18.52 -10.99 22.17
C LEU A 331 18.56 -10.72 23.69
N PHE A 332 18.19 -11.70 24.51
CA PHE A 332 18.21 -11.61 25.97
C PHE A 332 19.43 -12.29 26.62
N THR A 333 20.51 -12.54 25.87
CA THR A 333 21.80 -12.95 26.45
C THR A 333 22.39 -11.86 27.35
N SER A 334 23.26 -12.24 28.29
CA SER A 334 23.98 -11.29 29.15
C SER A 334 24.76 -10.26 28.33
N GLU A 335 25.38 -10.66 27.21
CA GLU A 335 26.13 -9.79 26.32
C GLU A 335 25.22 -8.77 25.63
N SER A 336 24.15 -9.24 24.98
CA SER A 336 23.18 -8.37 24.30
C SER A 336 22.51 -7.40 25.26
N LEU A 337 22.14 -7.86 26.47
CA LEU A 337 21.57 -7.02 27.50
C LEU A 337 22.55 -5.94 27.98
N THR A 338 23.83 -6.30 28.19
CA THR A 338 24.86 -5.33 28.57
C THR A 338 25.02 -4.27 27.49
N ALA A 339 25.11 -4.67 26.22
CA ALA A 339 25.19 -3.74 25.10
C ALA A 339 23.95 -2.82 25.02
N MET A 340 22.74 -3.40 25.12
CA MET A 340 21.49 -2.63 25.14
C MET A 340 21.44 -1.61 26.26
N PHE A 341 21.72 -2.01 27.50
CA PHE A 341 21.63 -1.13 28.66
C PHE A 341 22.72 -0.07 28.68
N THR A 342 23.94 -0.43 28.28
CA THR A 342 25.05 0.54 28.17
C THR A 342 24.69 1.63 27.16
N LYS A 343 24.13 1.26 26.01
CA LYS A 343 23.73 2.23 24.99
C LYS A 343 22.49 3.03 25.40
N LEU A 344 21.49 2.39 26.00
CA LEU A 344 20.32 3.09 26.54
C LEU A 344 20.71 4.10 27.62
N ALA A 345 21.72 3.82 28.44
CA ALA A 345 22.19 4.75 29.46
C ALA A 345 22.72 6.06 28.84
N THR A 346 23.40 6.00 27.69
CA THR A 346 24.05 7.15 27.04
C THR A 346 23.12 7.97 26.14
N ILE A 347 22.07 7.37 25.58
CA ILE A 347 21.13 8.05 24.68
C ILE A 347 20.29 9.07 25.46
N THR A 348 20.22 10.32 25.01
CA THR A 348 19.23 11.27 25.54
C THR A 348 17.98 11.22 24.67
N VAL A 349 16.82 10.84 25.23
CA VAL A 349 15.54 10.89 24.51
C VAL A 349 14.93 12.27 24.73
N PRO A 350 14.74 13.09 23.69
CA PRO A 350 14.13 14.41 23.83
C PRO A 350 12.76 14.31 24.52
N SER A 351 12.48 15.24 25.43
CA SER A 351 11.22 15.25 26.17
C SER A 351 10.01 15.38 25.24
N ARG A 352 8.96 14.66 25.61
CA ARG A 352 7.67 14.48 24.91
C ARG A 352 7.15 15.79 24.30
N LEU A 353 7.17 15.90 22.97
CA LEU A 353 6.09 16.61 22.28
C LEU A 353 4.90 15.64 22.32
N THR A 354 3.84 16.04 23.02
CA THR A 354 2.56 15.33 23.00
C THR A 354 2.23 15.05 21.54
N PRO A 355 2.06 13.79 21.12
CA PRO A 355 1.61 13.52 19.76
C PRO A 355 0.22 14.14 19.68
N SER A 356 0.11 15.26 18.96
CA SER A 356 -1.12 15.55 18.26
C SER A 356 -1.38 14.30 17.44
N ASP A 357 -2.52 13.64 17.65
CA ASP A 357 -2.96 12.52 16.83
C ASP A 357 -3.28 13.06 15.43
N ASN A 358 -2.21 13.42 14.71
CA ASN A 358 -2.21 13.94 13.36
C ASN A 358 -2.70 12.86 12.40
N SER A 359 -2.86 11.60 12.82
CA SER A 359 -3.35 10.52 11.97
C SER A 359 -4.77 10.81 11.44
N GLN A 360 -5.64 11.38 12.28
CA GLN A 360 -7.00 11.73 11.85
C GLN A 360 -7.01 12.97 10.95
N GLU A 361 -6.18 13.97 11.27
CA GLU A 361 -6.09 15.20 10.48
C GLU A 361 -5.42 14.96 9.13
N LEU A 362 -4.35 14.16 9.09
CA LEU A 362 -3.70 13.68 7.87
C LEU A 362 -4.68 12.87 7.01
N ARG A 363 -5.48 11.98 7.62
CA ARG A 363 -6.50 11.22 6.88
C ARG A 363 -7.58 12.14 6.31
N LYS A 364 -8.05 13.13 7.07
CA LYS A 364 -8.99 14.16 6.57
C LYS A 364 -8.39 14.94 5.41
N ARG A 365 -7.10 15.34 5.50
CA ARG A 365 -6.38 16.01 4.40
C ARG A 365 -6.27 15.12 3.17
N ARG A 366 -5.81 13.88 3.30
CA ARG A 366 -5.75 12.91 2.19
C ARG A 366 -7.10 12.70 1.54
N PHE A 367 -8.16 12.60 2.34
CA PHE A 367 -9.52 12.47 1.84
C PHE A 367 -10.01 13.73 1.12
N GLN A 368 -9.63 14.91 1.61
CA GLN A 368 -9.93 16.18 0.95
C GLN A 368 -9.21 16.27 -0.41
N THR A 369 -7.92 15.91 -0.46
CA THR A 369 -7.16 15.80 -1.71
C THR A 369 -7.79 14.80 -2.68
N TYR A 370 -8.25 13.65 -2.19
CA TYR A 370 -8.97 12.65 -2.98
C TYR A 370 -10.25 13.21 -3.61
N LYS A 371 -11.04 13.98 -2.83
CA LYS A 371 -12.23 14.66 -3.33
C LYS A 371 -11.91 15.71 -4.38
N GLU A 372 -10.89 16.52 -4.13
CA GLU A 372 -10.44 17.56 -5.05
C GLU A 372 -9.94 16.97 -6.36
N ASP A 373 -9.16 15.88 -6.30
CA ASP A 373 -8.70 15.14 -7.47
C ASP A 373 -9.88 14.59 -8.29
N ASN A 374 -10.85 13.94 -7.64
CA ASN A 374 -12.06 13.46 -8.33
C ASN A 374 -12.87 14.60 -8.96
N TRP A 375 -12.96 15.76 -8.29
CA TRP A 375 -13.68 16.92 -8.82
C TRP A 375 -12.95 17.58 -9.99
N ALA A 376 -11.62 17.62 -9.95
CA ALA A 376 -10.79 18.18 -11.02
C ALA A 376 -10.98 17.40 -12.34
N HIS A 377 -11.07 16.07 -12.26
CA HIS A 377 -11.20 15.17 -13.41
C HIS A 377 -12.63 15.01 -13.93
N LEU A 378 -13.62 15.57 -13.25
CA LEU A 378 -15.01 15.51 -13.69
C LEU A 378 -15.21 16.38 -14.96
N PRO A 379 -15.63 15.79 -16.11
CA PRO A 379 -15.85 16.52 -17.36
C PRO A 379 -16.91 17.62 -17.23
N ARG A 380 -16.74 18.71 -17.99
CA ARG A 380 -17.61 19.90 -17.89
C ARG A 380 -19.08 19.59 -18.19
N ASP A 381 -19.34 18.74 -19.17
CA ASP A 381 -20.69 18.31 -19.52
C ASP A 381 -21.34 17.49 -18.38
N VAL A 382 -20.58 16.62 -17.72
CA VAL A 382 -21.06 15.88 -16.53
C VAL A 382 -21.30 16.83 -15.35
N LYS A 383 -20.43 17.83 -15.12
CA LYS A 383 -20.65 18.90 -14.10
C LYS A 383 -21.95 19.66 -14.29
N LEU A 384 -22.40 19.82 -15.54
CA LEU A 384 -23.61 20.57 -15.88
C LEU A 384 -24.89 19.72 -15.81
N MET A 385 -24.78 18.39 -15.60
CA MET A 385 -25.94 17.51 -15.45
C MET A 385 -26.64 17.80 -14.12
N LYS A 386 -27.83 18.41 -14.19
CA LYS A 386 -28.62 18.81 -13.02
C LYS A 386 -29.36 17.66 -12.34
N SER A 387 -29.53 16.53 -13.02
CA SER A 387 -30.30 15.38 -12.54
C SER A 387 -29.69 14.07 -13.04
N ASP A 388 -30.00 12.95 -12.38
CA ASP A 388 -29.68 11.63 -12.90
C ASP A 388 -30.35 11.37 -14.26
N ILE A 389 -29.74 10.48 -15.04
CA ILE A 389 -30.24 10.01 -16.33
C ILE A 389 -31.14 8.79 -16.06
N CYS A 390 -32.44 8.96 -16.29
CA CYS A 390 -33.42 7.89 -16.22
C CYS A 390 -33.24 6.97 -17.44
N LEU A 391 -33.05 5.67 -17.19
CA LEU A 391 -32.98 4.65 -18.26
C LEU A 391 -34.33 4.02 -18.55
N LYS A 392 -35.25 4.06 -17.59
CA LYS A 392 -36.63 3.61 -17.79
C LYS A 392 -37.39 4.62 -18.66
N ASP A 393 -37.44 4.37 -19.96
CA ASP A 393 -38.19 5.21 -20.90
C ASP A 393 -38.58 4.47 -22.20
N THR A 394 -39.31 5.16 -23.07
CA THR A 394 -39.59 4.76 -24.45
C THR A 394 -38.72 5.55 -25.41
N TYR A 395 -37.69 4.90 -25.95
CA TYR A 395 -36.75 5.50 -26.88
C TYR A 395 -37.27 5.40 -28.32
N TYR A 396 -37.00 6.43 -29.13
CA TYR A 396 -37.30 6.39 -30.56
C TYR A 396 -36.54 5.27 -31.28
N HIS A 397 -35.26 5.09 -30.96
CA HIS A 397 -34.37 4.06 -31.53
C HIS A 397 -33.45 3.45 -30.47
N PHE A 398 -32.94 2.25 -30.73
CA PHE A 398 -31.95 1.59 -29.87
C PHE A 398 -30.66 2.42 -29.71
N SER A 399 -30.25 3.16 -30.75
CA SER A 399 -29.12 4.09 -30.68
C SER A 399 -29.33 5.19 -29.63
N SER A 400 -30.55 5.72 -29.49
CA SER A 400 -30.88 6.71 -28.46
C SER A 400 -30.75 6.13 -27.05
N PHE A 401 -31.15 4.86 -26.87
CA PHE A 401 -30.95 4.15 -25.60
C PHE A 401 -29.46 3.93 -25.31
N MET A 402 -28.67 3.53 -26.31
CA MET A 402 -27.21 3.40 -26.14
C MET A 402 -26.55 4.73 -25.79
N CYS A 403 -26.98 5.85 -26.37
CA CYS A 403 -26.51 7.18 -25.96
C CYS A 403 -26.82 7.46 -24.48
N ALA A 404 -28.03 7.12 -24.01
CA ALA A 404 -28.39 7.27 -22.60
C ALA A 404 -27.54 6.38 -21.68
N ILE A 405 -27.27 5.13 -22.08
CA ILE A 405 -26.37 4.20 -21.37
C ILE A 405 -24.95 4.78 -21.26
N VAL A 406 -24.38 5.28 -22.36
CA VAL A 406 -23.05 5.89 -22.38
C VAL A 406 -23.01 7.12 -21.46
N GLN A 407 -23.98 8.02 -21.59
CA GLN A 407 -24.04 9.21 -20.73
C GLN A 407 -24.20 8.86 -19.25
N LYS A 408 -25.00 7.84 -18.93
CA LYS A 408 -25.15 7.37 -17.54
C LYS A 408 -23.88 6.75 -17.00
N ALA A 409 -23.22 5.88 -17.77
CA ALA A 409 -21.93 5.31 -17.37
C ALA A 409 -20.89 6.40 -17.11
N ARG A 410 -20.84 7.42 -17.99
CA ARG A 410 -19.97 8.60 -17.83
C ARG A 410 -20.28 9.38 -16.55
N ARG A 411 -21.55 9.58 -16.21
CA ARG A 411 -21.93 10.21 -14.94
C ARG A 411 -21.51 9.36 -13.75
N ASP A 412 -21.88 8.08 -13.78
CA ASP A 412 -21.73 7.15 -12.67
C ASP A 412 -20.27 6.91 -12.29
N VAL A 413 -19.33 6.81 -13.23
CA VAL A 413 -17.89 6.59 -12.90
C VAL A 413 -17.28 7.70 -12.03
N HIS A 414 -17.91 8.88 -11.97
CA HIS A 414 -17.46 9.98 -11.10
C HIS A 414 -18.26 10.13 -9.81
N LEU A 415 -19.25 9.28 -9.56
CA LEU A 415 -19.94 9.22 -8.28
C LEU A 415 -19.07 8.52 -7.23
N LEU A 416 -19.46 8.69 -5.97
CA LEU A 416 -18.76 8.06 -4.85
C LEU A 416 -18.99 6.54 -4.87
N ILE A 417 -17.90 5.78 -4.72
CA ILE A 417 -17.94 4.32 -4.52
C ILE A 417 -18.03 3.92 -3.03
N GLY A 418 -18.02 4.89 -2.12
CA GLY A 418 -18.08 4.68 -0.66
C GLY A 418 -16.74 4.93 0.04
N MET A 419 -16.83 5.32 1.32
CA MET A 419 -15.70 5.69 2.18
C MET A 419 -14.84 4.51 2.64
N ASP A 420 -15.42 3.32 2.65
CA ASP A 420 -14.80 2.02 2.84
C ASP A 420 -13.84 1.65 1.71
N LEU A 421 -13.97 2.28 0.53
CA LEU A 421 -13.07 2.10 -0.61
C LEU A 421 -12.08 3.27 -0.78
N PHE A 422 -11.97 4.16 0.20
CA PHE A 422 -10.92 5.17 0.23
C PHE A 422 -9.62 4.52 0.74
N PRO A 423 -8.50 4.59 -0.01
CA PRO A 423 -7.22 4.01 0.40
C PRO A 423 -6.71 4.66 1.69
N GLN A 424 -6.54 3.87 2.75
CA GLN A 424 -6.06 4.38 4.04
C GLN A 424 -4.58 4.03 4.30
N ASP A 425 -4.05 3.04 3.61
CA ASP A 425 -2.67 2.54 3.71
C ASP A 425 -2.03 2.41 2.31
N PRO A 426 -0.70 2.32 2.22
CA PRO A 426 0.02 2.24 0.95
C PRO A 426 -0.36 1.02 0.10
N ILE A 427 -0.69 -0.11 0.71
CA ILE A 427 -1.09 -1.33 -0.01
C ILE A 427 -2.42 -1.08 -0.74
N ALA A 428 -3.36 -0.42 -0.06
CA ALA A 428 -4.64 -0.01 -0.63
C ALA A 428 -4.48 1.06 -1.72
N GLU A 429 -3.38 1.81 -1.80
CA GLU A 429 -3.15 2.76 -2.90
C GLU A 429 -3.02 2.07 -4.26
N ASN A 430 -2.63 0.79 -4.30
CA ASN A 430 -2.56 0.03 -5.56
C ASN A 430 -3.90 -0.02 -6.31
N MET A 431 -5.04 0.01 -5.59
CA MET A 431 -6.37 0.02 -6.22
C MET A 431 -6.69 1.37 -6.88
N GLU A 432 -6.08 2.47 -6.43
CA GLU A 432 -6.34 3.81 -6.96
C GLU A 432 -5.87 3.97 -8.40
N CYS A 433 -4.79 3.30 -8.80
CA CYS A 433 -4.33 3.30 -10.19
C CYS A 433 -5.43 2.80 -11.13
N ALA A 434 -6.07 1.68 -10.80
CA ALA A 434 -7.19 1.14 -11.58
C ALA A 434 -8.42 2.04 -11.49
N ARG A 435 -8.75 2.56 -10.30
CA ARG A 435 -9.90 3.43 -10.11
C ARG A 435 -9.78 4.73 -10.93
N LYS A 436 -8.63 5.40 -10.87
CA LYS A 436 -8.35 6.63 -11.64
C LYS A 436 -8.35 6.35 -13.14
N PHE A 437 -7.73 5.23 -13.58
CA PHE A 437 -7.77 4.83 -14.98
C PHE A 437 -9.21 4.68 -15.49
N ILE A 438 -10.09 4.04 -14.70
CA ILE A 438 -11.51 3.88 -15.04
C ILE A 438 -12.24 5.23 -15.05
N ARG A 439 -12.02 6.06 -14.02
CA ARG A 439 -12.61 7.39 -13.88
C ARG A 439 -12.27 8.30 -15.06
N ASP A 440 -11.02 8.25 -15.52
CA ASP A 440 -10.47 9.19 -16.50
C ASP A 440 -10.64 8.70 -17.95
N MET A 441 -11.40 7.61 -18.17
CA MET A 441 -11.68 7.12 -19.50
C MET A 441 -12.43 8.16 -20.35
N PRO A 442 -11.92 8.50 -21.56
CA PRO A 442 -12.61 9.40 -22.46
C PRO A 442 -13.99 8.89 -22.88
N GLU A 443 -14.89 9.81 -23.21
CA GLU A 443 -16.23 9.48 -23.73
C GLU A 443 -16.18 8.49 -24.89
N VAL A 444 -15.30 8.75 -25.87
CA VAL A 444 -15.14 7.90 -27.05
C VAL A 444 -14.74 6.48 -26.64
N THR A 445 -13.84 6.35 -25.66
CA THR A 445 -13.42 5.05 -25.11
C THR A 445 -14.57 4.33 -24.43
N ILE A 446 -15.33 5.01 -23.57
CA ILE A 446 -16.51 4.44 -22.90
C ILE A 446 -17.54 3.99 -23.93
N SER A 447 -17.86 4.84 -24.91
CA SER A 447 -18.81 4.54 -25.99
C SER A 447 -18.37 3.33 -26.81
N THR A 448 -17.12 3.29 -27.27
CA THR A 448 -16.58 2.17 -28.05
C THR A 448 -16.62 0.88 -27.25
N ARG A 449 -16.20 0.89 -25.99
CA ARG A 449 -16.20 -0.32 -25.14
C ARG A 449 -17.61 -0.83 -24.87
N LEU A 450 -18.56 0.05 -24.50
CA LEU A 450 -19.95 -0.35 -24.28
C LEU A 450 -20.63 -0.86 -25.56
N SER A 451 -20.24 -0.35 -26.74
CA SER A 451 -20.82 -0.80 -28.01
C SER A 451 -20.54 -2.29 -28.31
N ILE A 452 -19.40 -2.83 -27.84
CA ILE A 452 -19.05 -4.25 -27.97
C ILE A 452 -20.12 -5.14 -27.31
N TYR A 453 -20.68 -4.64 -26.20
CA TYR A 453 -21.68 -5.35 -25.40
C TYR A 453 -23.13 -4.98 -25.74
N ALA A 454 -23.39 -4.15 -26.75
CA ALA A 454 -24.73 -3.61 -27.03
C ALA A 454 -25.82 -4.69 -27.15
N LYS A 455 -25.47 -5.88 -27.67
CA LYS A 455 -26.37 -7.04 -27.81
C LYS A 455 -26.95 -7.50 -26.47
N VAL A 456 -26.24 -7.29 -25.36
CA VAL A 456 -26.69 -7.60 -23.99
C VAL A 456 -28.05 -6.98 -23.71
N PHE A 457 -28.26 -5.73 -24.14
CA PHE A 457 -29.45 -4.98 -23.80
C PHE A 457 -30.67 -5.31 -24.67
N THR A 458 -30.45 -5.95 -25.82
CA THR A 458 -31.52 -6.35 -26.74
C THR A 458 -31.95 -7.80 -26.57
N ALA A 459 -31.18 -8.62 -25.83
CA ALA A 459 -31.42 -10.05 -25.71
C ALA A 459 -32.74 -10.38 -24.99
N THR A 460 -32.98 -9.74 -23.86
CA THR A 460 -34.16 -9.92 -23.01
C THR A 460 -34.53 -8.62 -22.29
N SER A 461 -35.80 -8.48 -21.88
CA SER A 461 -36.24 -7.38 -21.00
C SER A 461 -35.53 -7.46 -19.66
N PHE A 462 -35.34 -6.32 -18.98
CA PHE A 462 -34.67 -6.30 -17.68
C PHE A 462 -35.57 -6.89 -16.59
N GLY A 463 -35.04 -7.80 -15.81
CA GLY A 463 -35.77 -8.48 -14.73
C GLY A 463 -34.91 -8.74 -13.49
N SER A 464 -35.52 -9.33 -12.47
CA SER A 464 -34.83 -9.69 -11.22
C SER A 464 -33.68 -10.68 -11.42
N GLU A 465 -33.73 -11.51 -12.45
CA GLU A 465 -32.71 -12.46 -12.86
C GLU A 465 -31.42 -11.81 -13.35
N ASP A 466 -31.49 -10.54 -13.76
CA ASP A 466 -30.33 -9.76 -14.19
C ASP A 466 -29.57 -9.17 -12.99
N LEU A 467 -30.20 -9.12 -11.82
CA LEU A 467 -29.61 -8.62 -10.59
C LEU A 467 -28.84 -9.75 -9.88
N ILE A 468 -27.53 -9.78 -10.09
CA ILE A 468 -26.62 -10.74 -9.47
C ILE A 468 -26.67 -10.55 -7.94
N SER A 469 -26.66 -11.64 -7.18
CA SER A 469 -26.61 -11.59 -5.71
C SER A 469 -25.27 -11.03 -5.24
N THR A 470 -25.22 -10.36 -4.07
CA THR A 470 -23.94 -9.81 -3.57
C THR A 470 -22.91 -10.90 -3.30
N ARG A 471 -23.36 -12.06 -2.83
CA ARG A 471 -22.52 -13.24 -2.63
C ARG A 471 -21.92 -13.78 -3.93
N ASP A 472 -22.71 -13.82 -5.01
CA ASP A 472 -22.19 -14.22 -6.32
C ASP A 472 -21.22 -13.16 -6.87
N MET A 473 -21.47 -11.87 -6.63
CA MET A 473 -20.53 -10.79 -6.98
C MET A 473 -19.19 -10.96 -6.25
N TRP A 474 -19.19 -11.29 -4.95
CA TRP A 474 -17.98 -11.59 -4.19
C TRP A 474 -17.25 -12.85 -4.68
N TRP A 475 -17.98 -13.89 -5.06
CA TRP A 475 -17.35 -15.06 -5.67
C TRP A 475 -16.70 -14.72 -7.02
N LEU A 476 -17.35 -13.88 -7.83
CA LEU A 476 -16.80 -13.39 -9.09
C LEU A 476 -15.56 -12.52 -8.89
N SER A 477 -15.49 -11.72 -7.81
CA SER A 477 -14.33 -10.86 -7.55
C SER A 477 -13.11 -11.70 -7.20
N ASN A 478 -13.25 -12.67 -6.30
CA ASN A 478 -12.16 -13.58 -5.93
C ASN A 478 -11.62 -14.35 -7.14
N LYS A 479 -12.53 -14.77 -8.03
CA LYS A 479 -12.14 -15.45 -9.26
C LYS A 479 -11.38 -14.53 -10.22
N LEU A 480 -11.79 -13.27 -10.37
CA LEU A 480 -11.09 -12.30 -11.21
C LEU A 480 -9.74 -11.90 -10.61
N GLU A 481 -9.69 -11.67 -9.29
CA GLU A 481 -8.47 -11.39 -8.54
C GLU A 481 -7.44 -12.51 -8.76
N SER A 482 -7.87 -13.76 -8.58
CA SER A 482 -7.03 -14.94 -8.81
C SER A 482 -6.45 -14.95 -10.22
N TYR A 483 -7.26 -14.67 -11.26
CA TYR A 483 -6.75 -14.57 -12.62
C TYR A 483 -5.73 -13.43 -12.77
N CYS A 484 -6.00 -12.25 -12.24
CA CYS A 484 -5.09 -11.11 -12.34
C CYS A 484 -3.71 -11.42 -11.72
N LEU A 485 -3.72 -12.01 -10.52
CA LEU A 485 -2.50 -12.41 -9.81
C LEU A 485 -1.79 -13.56 -10.52
N GLU A 486 -2.53 -14.57 -10.98
CA GLU A 486 -1.98 -15.72 -11.69
C GLU A 486 -1.30 -15.31 -13.01
N PHE A 487 -1.92 -14.44 -13.81
CA PHE A 487 -1.30 -13.97 -15.05
C PHE A 487 -0.10 -13.03 -14.81
N THR A 488 -0.13 -12.26 -13.72
CA THR A 488 1.04 -11.49 -13.28
C THR A 488 2.18 -12.45 -12.90
N ALA A 489 1.88 -13.51 -12.15
CA ALA A 489 2.85 -14.52 -11.73
C ALA A 489 3.41 -15.34 -12.92
N PHE A 490 2.61 -15.60 -13.96
CA PHE A 490 3.08 -16.21 -15.19
C PHE A 490 4.02 -15.31 -16.01
N GLY A 491 4.15 -14.03 -15.67
CA GLY A 491 5.01 -13.09 -16.36
C GLY A 491 4.37 -12.45 -17.59
N PHE A 492 3.03 -12.42 -17.67
CA PHE A 492 2.37 -11.57 -18.67
C PHE A 492 2.57 -10.10 -18.30
N VAL A 493 2.92 -9.31 -19.31
CA VAL A 493 3.05 -7.85 -19.22
C VAL A 493 2.06 -7.23 -20.19
N GLY A 494 1.55 -6.03 -19.92
CA GLY A 494 0.71 -5.37 -20.91
C GLY A 494 -0.08 -4.19 -20.40
N GLY A 495 -0.16 -3.18 -21.27
CA GLY A 495 -1.04 -2.02 -21.13
C GLY A 495 -0.56 -0.93 -20.15
N PRO A 496 -1.24 0.22 -20.16
CA PRO A 496 -0.99 1.32 -19.22
C PRO A 496 -1.44 1.03 -17.78
N LEU A 497 -2.18 -0.07 -17.55
CA LEU A 497 -2.71 -0.45 -16.23
C LEU A 497 -2.26 -1.86 -15.86
N GLN A 498 -1.64 -2.00 -14.69
CA GLN A 498 -1.15 -3.29 -14.20
C GLN A 498 -2.30 -4.20 -13.71
N PRO A 499 -2.29 -5.52 -13.99
CA PRO A 499 -3.28 -6.46 -13.48
C PRO A 499 -3.35 -6.50 -11.94
N SER A 500 -2.24 -6.25 -11.24
CA SER A 500 -2.19 -6.13 -9.78
C SER A 500 -3.10 -5.01 -9.24
N SER A 501 -3.15 -3.85 -9.90
CA SER A 501 -4.06 -2.77 -9.54
C SER A 501 -5.53 -3.14 -9.77
N ILE A 502 -5.82 -3.90 -10.84
CA ILE A 502 -7.16 -4.44 -11.10
C ILE A 502 -7.54 -5.45 -10.01
N ALA A 503 -6.61 -6.33 -9.62
CA ALA A 503 -6.78 -7.31 -8.56
C ALA A 503 -7.13 -6.63 -7.22
N ALA A 504 -6.36 -5.62 -6.83
CA ALA A 504 -6.61 -4.87 -5.60
C ALA A 504 -7.99 -4.20 -5.61
N LEU A 505 -8.37 -3.54 -6.71
CA LEU A 505 -9.67 -2.89 -6.82
C LEU A 505 -10.83 -3.88 -6.84
N ILE A 506 -10.71 -5.01 -7.57
CA ILE A 506 -11.80 -5.98 -7.65
C ILE A 506 -12.03 -6.69 -6.32
N SER A 507 -10.95 -7.01 -5.60
CA SER A 507 -11.02 -7.61 -4.26
C SER A 507 -11.77 -6.68 -3.30
N ALA A 508 -11.33 -5.41 -3.24
CA ALA A 508 -11.97 -4.39 -2.42
C ALA A 508 -13.45 -4.17 -2.79
N LEU A 509 -13.78 -4.13 -4.09
CA LEU A 509 -15.17 -4.03 -4.55
C LEU A 509 -16.01 -5.24 -4.14
N GLY A 510 -15.46 -6.45 -4.22
CA GLY A 510 -16.12 -7.68 -3.80
C GLY A 510 -16.51 -7.63 -2.33
N ASP A 511 -15.53 -7.33 -1.47
CA ASP A 511 -15.74 -7.21 -0.02
C ASP A 511 -16.72 -6.09 0.31
N ALA A 512 -16.62 -4.94 -0.35
CA ALA A 512 -17.52 -3.82 -0.15
C ALA A 512 -18.96 -4.14 -0.64
N ILE A 513 -19.12 -4.96 -1.68
CA ILE A 513 -20.44 -5.36 -2.19
C ILE A 513 -21.10 -6.39 -1.29
N ASP A 514 -20.35 -7.32 -0.67
CA ASP A 514 -20.90 -8.37 0.21
C ASP A 514 -20.73 -8.08 1.71
N CYS A 515 -20.39 -6.84 2.07
CA CYS A 515 -20.29 -6.41 3.47
C CYS A 515 -21.65 -6.36 4.20
N ASP A 516 -21.62 -6.19 5.53
CA ASP A 516 -22.81 -5.98 6.37
C ASP A 516 -23.79 -4.96 5.78
N LYS A 517 -25.06 -5.37 5.69
CA LYS A 517 -26.15 -4.57 5.14
C LYS A 517 -26.78 -3.71 6.21
N GLU A 518 -27.41 -2.61 5.81
CA GLU A 518 -28.13 -1.76 6.76
C GLU A 518 -29.24 -2.54 7.50
N VAL A 519 -29.85 -3.52 6.83
CA VAL A 519 -30.87 -4.41 7.42
C VAL A 519 -30.33 -5.35 8.50
N ASP A 520 -29.01 -5.61 8.52
CA ASP A 520 -28.40 -6.46 9.55
C ASP A 520 -28.23 -5.70 10.87
N ILE A 521 -28.35 -4.37 10.84
CA ILE A 521 -28.09 -3.46 11.97
C ILE A 521 -29.38 -2.74 12.40
N ALA A 522 -30.31 -2.49 11.48
CA ALA A 522 -31.58 -1.83 11.74
C ALA A 522 -32.75 -2.63 11.15
N ASP A 523 -33.85 -2.77 11.90
CA ASP A 523 -35.06 -3.50 11.46
C ASP A 523 -35.83 -2.75 10.35
N GLU A 524 -35.73 -1.42 10.31
CA GLU A 524 -36.37 -0.54 9.32
C GLU A 524 -35.38 0.48 8.75
N PRO A 525 -34.38 0.04 7.96
CA PRO A 525 -33.35 0.92 7.42
C PRO A 525 -33.95 2.04 6.58
N TRP A 526 -33.42 3.26 6.77
CA TRP A 526 -33.69 4.41 5.93
C TRP A 526 -32.72 4.40 4.75
N ILE A 527 -33.27 4.25 3.54
CA ILE A 527 -32.49 4.18 2.30
C ILE A 527 -32.58 5.50 1.58
N GLU A 528 -31.43 6.09 1.25
CA GLU A 528 -31.36 7.31 0.45
C GLU A 528 -30.87 7.04 -0.96
N GLU A 529 -31.07 8.02 -1.84
CA GLU A 529 -30.62 7.97 -3.24
C GLU A 529 -29.11 7.71 -3.35
N VAL A 530 -28.32 8.32 -2.46
CA VAL A 530 -26.86 8.12 -2.44
C VAL A 530 -26.45 6.66 -2.15
N ASP A 531 -27.23 5.90 -1.36
CA ASP A 531 -26.91 4.49 -1.10
C ASP A 531 -27.10 3.64 -2.35
N LEU A 532 -28.18 3.93 -3.09
CA LEU A 532 -28.49 3.28 -4.36
C LEU A 532 -27.46 3.65 -5.44
N GLU A 533 -27.00 4.90 -5.46
CA GLU A 533 -25.94 5.40 -6.34
C GLU A 533 -24.58 4.77 -6.01
N ILE A 534 -24.22 4.62 -4.74
CA ILE A 534 -22.97 3.95 -4.32
C ILE A 534 -22.94 2.51 -4.83
N TYR A 535 -23.99 1.73 -4.58
CA TYR A 535 -24.04 0.34 -5.07
C TYR A 535 -23.99 0.28 -6.61
N ARG A 536 -24.76 1.14 -7.29
CA ARG A 536 -24.74 1.24 -8.75
C ARG A 536 -23.33 1.51 -9.28
N THR A 537 -22.63 2.45 -8.65
CA THR A 537 -21.29 2.85 -9.06
C THR A 537 -20.29 1.72 -8.83
N ARG A 538 -20.36 1.01 -7.70
CA ARG A 538 -19.55 -0.20 -7.45
C ARG A 538 -19.75 -1.25 -8.54
N CYS A 539 -20.99 -1.53 -8.93
CA CYS A 539 -21.27 -2.47 -10.03
C CYS A 539 -20.66 -2.04 -11.36
N LEU A 540 -20.67 -0.73 -11.66
CA LEU A 540 -20.05 -0.20 -12.87
C LEU A 540 -18.52 -0.35 -12.85
N TYR A 541 -17.88 -0.01 -11.72
CA TYR A 541 -16.43 -0.22 -11.55
C TYR A 541 -16.06 -1.70 -11.65
N PHE A 542 -16.86 -2.60 -11.07
CA PHE A 542 -16.67 -4.05 -11.20
C PHE A 542 -16.70 -4.46 -12.68
N PHE A 543 -17.73 -4.04 -13.42
CA PHE A 543 -17.80 -4.28 -14.85
C PHE A 543 -16.53 -3.80 -15.57
N TRP A 544 -16.07 -2.57 -15.28
CA TRP A 544 -14.87 -2.03 -15.91
C TRP A 544 -13.60 -2.80 -15.57
N CYS A 545 -13.42 -3.29 -14.34
CA CYS A 545 -12.32 -4.18 -13.98
C CYS A 545 -12.32 -5.45 -14.85
N VAL A 546 -13.50 -6.06 -15.05
CA VAL A 546 -13.63 -7.27 -15.86
C VAL A 546 -13.41 -7.00 -17.34
N ASP A 547 -13.93 -5.89 -17.87
CA ASP A 547 -13.70 -5.47 -19.26
C ASP A 547 -12.23 -5.10 -19.51
N LEU A 548 -11.55 -4.45 -18.57
CA LEU A 548 -10.11 -4.21 -18.62
C LEU A 548 -9.33 -5.53 -18.66
N MET A 549 -9.71 -6.51 -17.84
CA MET A 549 -9.10 -7.83 -17.85
C MET A 549 -9.36 -8.58 -19.16
N ALA A 550 -10.57 -8.47 -19.72
CA ALA A 550 -10.92 -9.06 -21.01
C ALA A 550 -9.99 -8.55 -22.11
N ARG A 551 -9.76 -7.23 -22.14
CA ARG A 551 -8.83 -6.59 -23.09
C ARG A 551 -7.37 -6.94 -22.84
N PHE A 552 -6.95 -6.99 -21.58
CA PHE A 552 -5.61 -7.46 -21.23
C PHE A 552 -5.36 -8.86 -21.78
N LEU A 553 -6.33 -9.77 -21.68
CA LEU A 553 -6.21 -11.12 -22.23
C LEU A 553 -6.21 -11.17 -23.76
N GLU A 554 -6.86 -10.21 -24.43
CA GLU A 554 -6.84 -10.08 -25.91
C GLU A 554 -5.51 -9.52 -26.43
N GLU A 555 -4.97 -8.51 -25.75
CA GLU A 555 -3.77 -7.76 -26.12
C GLU A 555 -2.54 -8.21 -25.32
N ARG A 556 -2.58 -9.41 -24.72
CA ARG A 556 -1.54 -9.91 -23.80
C ARG A 556 -0.17 -9.94 -24.46
N VAL A 557 0.85 -9.49 -23.73
CA VAL A 557 2.24 -9.55 -24.16
C VAL A 557 3.02 -10.46 -23.22
N MET A 558 3.82 -11.35 -23.79
CA MET A 558 4.70 -12.24 -23.03
C MET A 558 5.89 -11.44 -22.51
N GLY A 559 6.12 -11.46 -21.19
CA GLY A 559 7.23 -10.78 -20.56
C GLY A 559 8.55 -11.57 -20.66
N PRO A 560 9.69 -10.93 -20.35
CA PRO A 560 11.01 -11.57 -20.44
C PRO A 560 11.23 -12.70 -19.42
N PHE A 561 10.40 -12.76 -18.36
CA PHE A 561 10.48 -13.75 -17.28
C PHE A 561 9.29 -14.71 -17.30
N MET A 562 8.66 -14.91 -18.46
CA MET A 562 7.49 -15.77 -18.57
C MET A 562 7.83 -17.22 -18.21
N ILE A 563 7.01 -17.84 -17.37
CA ILE A 563 7.18 -19.23 -16.92
C ILE A 563 6.12 -20.09 -17.61
N ASP A 564 6.54 -21.23 -18.17
CA ASP A 564 5.65 -22.25 -18.73
C ASP A 564 4.62 -21.69 -19.75
N VAL A 565 5.16 -21.23 -20.89
CA VAL A 565 4.41 -20.52 -21.94
C VAL A 565 3.19 -21.29 -22.43
N GLU A 566 3.28 -22.62 -22.57
CA GLU A 566 2.19 -23.46 -23.08
C GLU A 566 1.02 -23.56 -22.09
N THR A 567 1.31 -23.76 -20.81
CA THR A 567 0.30 -23.75 -19.74
C THR A 567 -0.34 -22.37 -19.61
N ALA A 568 0.48 -21.31 -19.64
CA ALA A 568 0.03 -19.93 -19.52
C ALA A 568 -0.91 -19.52 -20.66
N GLU A 569 -0.59 -19.87 -21.91
CA GLU A 569 -1.45 -19.62 -23.07
C GLU A 569 -2.78 -20.39 -23.00
N THR A 570 -2.75 -21.66 -22.61
CA THR A 570 -3.96 -22.48 -22.46
C THR A 570 -4.89 -21.89 -21.39
N LYS A 571 -4.32 -21.46 -20.26
CA LYS A 571 -5.06 -20.79 -19.19
C LYS A 571 -5.61 -19.44 -19.63
N ALA A 572 -4.84 -18.64 -20.36
CA ALA A 572 -5.28 -17.35 -20.89
C ALA A 572 -6.50 -17.50 -21.82
N GLN A 573 -6.48 -18.48 -22.73
CA GLN A 573 -7.63 -18.76 -23.63
C GLN A 573 -8.87 -19.21 -22.86
N HIS A 574 -8.70 -20.02 -21.81
CA HIS A 574 -9.81 -20.42 -20.95
C HIS A 574 -10.38 -19.22 -20.18
N ALA A 575 -9.51 -18.44 -19.54
CA ALA A 575 -9.89 -17.25 -18.79
C ALA A 575 -10.59 -16.23 -19.69
N GLN A 576 -10.12 -16.01 -20.92
CA GLN A 576 -10.71 -15.06 -21.86
C GLN A 576 -12.21 -15.33 -22.09
N LYS A 577 -12.61 -16.59 -22.28
CA LYS A 577 -14.03 -16.96 -22.46
C LYS A 577 -14.86 -16.68 -21.22
N VAL A 578 -14.31 -17.00 -20.05
CA VAL A 578 -14.98 -16.81 -18.75
C VAL A 578 -15.13 -15.32 -18.43
N VAL A 579 -14.05 -14.55 -18.55
CA VAL A 579 -14.00 -13.10 -18.25
C VAL A 579 -14.93 -12.33 -19.19
N HIS A 580 -15.01 -12.69 -20.47
CA HIS A 580 -16.00 -12.12 -21.38
C HIS A 580 -17.41 -12.33 -20.84
N GLN A 581 -17.81 -13.57 -20.57
CA GLN A 581 -19.16 -13.86 -20.04
C GLN A 581 -19.47 -13.13 -18.73
N MET A 582 -18.47 -12.95 -17.86
CA MET A 582 -18.60 -12.13 -16.66
C MET A 582 -18.92 -10.66 -17.01
N ALA A 583 -18.20 -10.05 -17.96
CA ALA A 583 -18.47 -8.68 -18.40
C ALA A 583 -19.89 -8.51 -18.94
N TYR A 584 -20.39 -9.46 -19.74
CA TYR A 584 -21.77 -9.47 -20.23
C TYR A 584 -22.78 -9.43 -19.08
N ARG A 585 -22.61 -10.29 -18.06
CA ARG A 585 -23.52 -10.37 -16.91
C ARG A 585 -23.44 -9.13 -16.03
N LEU A 586 -22.25 -8.62 -15.77
CA LEU A 586 -22.02 -7.46 -14.89
C LEU A 586 -22.54 -6.17 -15.50
N LEU A 587 -22.36 -5.96 -16.81
CA LEU A 587 -22.93 -4.80 -17.50
C LEU A 587 -24.45 -4.83 -17.44
N ARG A 588 -25.04 -6.02 -17.65
CA ARG A 588 -26.49 -6.20 -17.55
C ARG A 588 -26.99 -5.96 -16.14
N ASN A 589 -26.26 -6.42 -15.12
CA ASN A 589 -26.57 -6.18 -13.70
C ASN A 589 -26.58 -4.68 -13.36
N TRP A 590 -25.55 -3.92 -13.78
CA TRP A 590 -25.51 -2.47 -13.57
C TRP A 590 -26.69 -1.76 -14.23
N ALA A 591 -26.99 -2.07 -15.50
CA ALA A 591 -28.10 -1.46 -16.22
C ALA A 591 -29.46 -1.86 -15.64
N ALA A 592 -29.64 -3.13 -15.26
CA ALA A 592 -30.86 -3.62 -14.61
C ALA A 592 -31.09 -2.91 -13.27
N TRP A 593 -30.04 -2.72 -12.47
CA TRP A 593 -30.12 -1.97 -11.22
C TRP A 593 -30.50 -0.51 -11.45
N ALA A 594 -29.91 0.14 -12.47
CA ALA A 594 -30.27 1.50 -12.85
C ALA A 594 -31.76 1.63 -13.22
N VAL A 595 -32.27 0.74 -14.08
CA VAL A 595 -33.68 0.75 -14.49
C VAL A 595 -34.61 0.40 -13.31
N PHE A 596 -34.17 -0.49 -12.40
CA PHE A 596 -34.90 -0.81 -11.17
C PHE A 596 -34.99 0.40 -10.23
N VAL A 597 -33.89 1.11 -9.98
CA VAL A 597 -33.86 2.31 -9.13
C VAL A 597 -34.81 3.39 -9.66
N ASP A 598 -34.93 3.54 -10.98
CA ASP A 598 -35.90 4.46 -11.61
C ASP A 598 -37.39 4.11 -11.28
N THR A 599 -37.66 2.92 -10.74
CA THR A 599 -39.00 2.51 -10.28
C THR A 599 -39.29 2.83 -8.81
N LEU A 600 -38.27 3.22 -8.04
CA LEU A 600 -38.37 3.41 -6.59
C LEU A 600 -38.89 4.81 -6.21
N PRO A 601 -39.41 4.99 -4.98
CA PRO A 601 -39.83 6.31 -4.50
C PRO A 601 -38.67 7.32 -4.47
N LYS A 602 -38.94 8.56 -4.89
CA LYS A 602 -37.97 9.67 -4.79
C LYS A 602 -37.95 10.24 -3.37
N GLY A 603 -36.78 10.69 -2.91
CA GLY A 603 -36.64 11.42 -1.63
C GLY A 603 -36.33 10.57 -0.40
N GLY A 604 -35.93 9.32 -0.60
CA GLY A 604 -35.62 8.34 0.45
C GLY A 604 -36.87 7.59 0.93
N PHE A 605 -36.67 6.38 1.45
CA PHE A 605 -37.76 5.51 1.91
C PHE A 605 -37.28 4.53 2.98
N HIS A 606 -38.21 4.02 3.79
CA HIS A 606 -37.92 2.91 4.69
C HIS A 606 -38.16 1.57 3.97
N VAL A 607 -37.35 0.59 4.30
CA VAL A 607 -37.62 -0.81 3.95
C VAL A 607 -37.87 -1.58 5.22
N ARG A 608 -39.02 -2.24 5.34
CA ARG A 608 -39.33 -3.09 6.49
C ARG A 608 -39.12 -4.56 6.13
N GLN A 609 -38.30 -5.25 6.91
CA GLN A 609 -38.22 -6.71 6.85
C GLN A 609 -39.34 -7.29 7.73
N HIS A 610 -40.37 -7.90 7.13
CA HIS A 610 -41.34 -8.67 7.91
C HIS A 610 -40.80 -10.08 8.19
N CYS A 611 -41.06 -10.59 9.38
CA CYS A 611 -40.57 -11.89 9.86
C CYS A 611 -40.81 -13.04 8.85
N LYS A 612 -39.90 -14.03 8.85
CA LYS A 612 -39.82 -15.19 7.95
C LYS A 612 -41.11 -15.54 7.19
N GLY A 613 -41.09 -15.34 5.87
CA GLY A 613 -42.10 -15.83 4.92
C GLY A 613 -43.04 -14.77 4.33
N GLN A 614 -42.86 -13.49 4.67
CA GLN A 614 -43.63 -12.37 4.09
C GLN A 614 -42.75 -11.40 3.31
N PRO A 615 -43.32 -10.66 2.34
CA PRO A 615 -42.55 -9.79 1.46
C PRO A 615 -42.02 -8.55 2.17
N CYS A 616 -40.83 -8.10 1.75
CA CYS A 616 -40.22 -6.87 2.25
C CYS A 616 -40.91 -5.67 1.58
N ILE A 617 -41.48 -4.78 2.40
CA ILE A 617 -42.31 -3.67 1.90
C ILE A 617 -41.50 -2.38 1.91
N ILE A 618 -41.54 -1.66 0.78
CA ILE A 618 -41.06 -0.28 0.68
C ILE A 618 -42.15 0.64 1.20
N ILE A 619 -41.81 1.47 2.19
CA ILE A 619 -42.71 2.44 2.80
C ILE A 619 -42.30 3.84 2.31
N PRO A 620 -43.03 4.44 1.36
CA PRO A 620 -42.77 5.82 0.94
C PRO A 620 -43.08 6.74 2.11
N SER A 621 -42.08 7.51 2.57
CA SER A 621 -42.27 8.47 3.65
C SER A 621 -42.02 9.89 3.16
N ARG A 622 -42.81 10.85 3.64
CA ARG A 622 -42.43 12.27 3.58
C ARG A 622 -41.46 12.47 4.74
N ARG A 623 -40.22 12.88 4.46
CA ARG A 623 -39.15 13.17 5.44
C ARG A 623 -39.74 13.64 6.79
N PRO A 624 -39.36 13.05 7.93
CA PRO A 624 -39.42 13.79 9.17
C PRO A 624 -38.52 15.02 8.99
N HIS A 625 -39.07 16.22 9.22
CA HIS A 625 -38.25 17.43 9.32
C HIS A 625 -37.21 17.19 10.41
N ALA A 626 -35.93 17.12 10.01
CA ALA A 626 -34.78 17.23 10.90
C ALA A 626 -34.53 18.70 11.22
#